data_AF-A0A415D8Q0-F1
#
_entry.id   AF-A0A415D8Q0-F1
#
_cell.length_a   1.000
_cell.length_b   1.000
_cell.length_c   1.000
_cell.angle_alpha   90.00
_cell.angle_beta   90.00
_cell.angle_gamma   90.00
#
_symmetry.space_group_name_H-M   'P 1'
#
loop_
_entity.id
_entity.type
_entity.pdbx_description
1 polymer ?
#
loop_
_entity_poly.entity_id
_entity_poly.type
_entity_poly.pdbx_seq_one_letter_code
_entity_poly.pdbx_strand_id
1 'polypeptide(L)'
;MQINGVTLNFSFFDPDFEEGKKAYLKELEEISKLGDTGTEPDAIRQQCDTVKHLFDVTFGEGTGEKVCGTGHDHLLCLEAYEALLNEQIRQCERYRAVKERLGMKGTE
;
A
#
# COMPACT_ATOMS: atom_id res chain seq x y z
N MET A 1 4.09 -10.46 -1.46
CA MET A 1 4.34 -9.85 -2.79
C MET A 1 5.78 -9.39 -2.88
N GLN A 2 6.30 -9.05 -4.08
CA GLN A 2 7.64 -8.47 -4.25
C GLN A 2 7.53 -7.10 -4.92
N ILE A 3 8.18 -6.09 -4.34
CA ILE A 3 8.27 -4.73 -4.87
C ILE A 3 9.73 -4.31 -4.84
N ASN A 4 10.30 -3.92 -5.99
CA ASN A 4 11.69 -3.46 -6.10
C ASN A 4 12.71 -4.41 -5.45
N GLY A 5 12.49 -5.72 -5.57
CA GLY A 5 13.36 -6.75 -4.98
C GLY A 5 13.06 -7.07 -3.50
N VAL A 6 12.27 -6.26 -2.80
CA VAL A 6 11.87 -6.47 -1.41
C VAL A 6 10.65 -7.38 -1.34
N THR A 7 10.74 -8.43 -0.51
CA THR A 7 9.59 -9.31 -0.24
C THR A 7 8.80 -8.76 0.93
N LEU A 8 7.52 -8.44 0.69
CA LEU A 8 6.60 -7.93 1.70
C LEU A 8 5.51 -8.96 1.99
N ASN A 9 5.27 -9.21 3.29
CA ASN A 9 4.14 -10.00 3.73
C ASN A 9 2.87 -9.12 3.78
N PHE A 10 2.21 -9.00 2.63
CA PHE A 10 0.94 -8.27 2.52
C PHE A 10 -0.18 -9.27 2.29
N SER A 11 -0.93 -9.58 3.35
CA SER A 11 -2.03 -10.55 3.32
C SER A 11 -3.28 -9.91 3.95
N PHE A 12 -4.12 -9.32 3.11
CA PHE A 12 -5.21 -8.42 3.52
C PHE A 12 -6.36 -9.12 4.27
N PHE A 13 -6.44 -10.44 4.15
CA PHE A 13 -7.44 -11.29 4.81
C PHE A 13 -6.83 -12.21 5.88
N ASP A 14 -5.55 -12.06 6.20
CA ASP A 14 -4.88 -12.81 7.26
C ASP A 14 -5.10 -12.12 8.61
N PRO A 15 -5.65 -12.83 9.63
CA PRO A 15 -5.84 -12.26 10.96
C PRO A 15 -4.53 -11.83 11.63
N ASP A 16 -3.40 -12.45 11.31
CA ASP A 16 -2.10 -12.09 11.89
C ASP A 16 -1.53 -10.79 11.30
N PHE A 17 -2.13 -10.28 10.22
CA PHE A 17 -1.77 -9.02 9.57
C PHE A 17 -2.75 -7.87 9.89
N GLU A 18 -3.66 -8.05 10.84
CA GLU A 18 -4.75 -7.10 11.11
C GLU A 18 -4.25 -5.70 11.51
N GLU A 19 -3.19 -5.59 12.31
CA GLU A 19 -2.64 -4.28 12.70
C GLU A 19 -1.97 -3.55 11.52
N GLY A 20 -1.22 -4.27 10.68
CA GLY A 20 -0.63 -3.71 9.46
C GLY A 20 -1.70 -3.24 8.47
N LYS A 21 -2.80 -4.00 8.36
CA LYS A 21 -3.97 -3.63 7.55
C LYS A 21 -4.66 -2.36 8.08
N LYS A 22 -4.87 -2.23 9.39
CA LYS A 22 -5.45 -1.01 9.98
C LYS A 22 -4.58 0.21 9.70
N ALA A 23 -3.27 0.09 9.91
CA ALA A 23 -2.31 1.16 9.62
C ALA A 23 -2.35 1.56 8.14
N TYR A 24 -2.29 0.57 7.24
CA TYR A 24 -2.40 0.76 5.80
C TYR A 24 -3.68 1.51 5.38
N LEU A 25 -4.85 1.06 5.84
CA LEU A 25 -6.13 1.68 5.48
C LEU A 25 -6.27 3.10 6.01
N LYS A 26 -5.80 3.35 7.24
CA LYS A 26 -5.77 4.69 7.83
C LYS A 26 -4.90 5.62 6.99
N GLU A 27 -3.70 5.18 6.63
CA GLU A 27 -2.76 6.00 5.88
C GLU A 27 -3.25 6.26 4.45
N LEU A 28 -3.88 5.28 3.79
CA LEU A 28 -4.55 5.51 2.50
C LEU A 28 -5.64 6.59 2.58
N GLU A 29 -6.41 6.61 3.67
CA GLU A 29 -7.43 7.63 3.90
C GLU A 29 -6.78 9.02 4.01
N GLU A 30 -5.69 9.15 4.76
CA GLU A 30 -4.96 10.41 4.90
C GLU A 30 -4.34 10.87 3.56
N ILE A 31 -3.74 9.96 2.80
CA ILE A 31 -3.20 10.24 1.45
C ILE A 31 -4.31 10.77 0.53
N SER A 32 -5.51 10.17 0.57
CA SER A 32 -6.64 10.59 -0.26
C SER A 32 -7.11 12.03 0.03
N LYS A 33 -6.89 12.51 1.27
CA LYS A 33 -7.24 13.88 1.70
C LYS A 33 -6.21 14.91 1.24
N LEU A 34 -4.95 14.51 1.01
CA LEU A 34 -3.87 15.41 0.60
C LEU A 34 -4.02 15.92 -0.84
N GLY A 35 -4.72 15.17 -1.71
CA GLY A 35 -4.90 15.53 -3.12
C GLY A 35 -3.58 15.54 -3.91
N ASP A 36 -3.60 16.08 -5.14
CA ASP A 36 -2.39 16.31 -5.91
C ASP A 36 -1.63 17.51 -5.31
N THR A 37 -0.49 17.23 -4.66
CA THR A 37 0.32 18.24 -3.98
C THR A 37 1.23 19.03 -4.95
N GLY A 38 1.15 18.75 -6.25
CA GLY A 38 1.83 19.49 -7.31
C GLY A 38 3.12 18.82 -7.81
N THR A 39 3.78 19.46 -8.77
CA THR A 39 4.94 18.91 -9.50
C THR A 39 6.28 19.59 -9.17
N GLU A 40 6.28 20.54 -8.24
CA GLU A 40 7.50 21.21 -7.77
C GLU A 40 8.40 20.23 -6.98
N PRO A 41 9.74 20.40 -6.99
CA PRO A 41 10.67 19.45 -6.36
C PRO A 41 10.36 19.14 -4.88
N ASP A 42 9.93 20.13 -4.11
CA ASP A 42 9.59 19.93 -2.69
C ASP A 42 8.29 19.13 -2.53
N ALA A 43 7.30 19.35 -3.40
CA ALA A 43 6.08 18.56 -3.43
C ALA A 43 6.38 17.11 -3.80
N ILE A 44 7.23 16.88 -4.80
CA ILE A 44 7.68 15.53 -5.20
C ILE A 44 8.38 14.82 -4.04
N ARG A 45 9.29 15.50 -3.32
CA ARG A 45 9.95 14.92 -2.14
C ARG A 45 8.92 14.52 -1.08
N GLN A 46 7.96 15.40 -0.80
CA GLN A 46 6.89 15.11 0.16
C GLN A 46 6.02 13.91 -0.27
N GLN A 47 5.69 13.80 -1.55
CA GLN A 47 4.93 12.65 -2.09
C GLN A 47 5.69 11.34 -1.89
N CYS A 48 6.98 11.32 -2.22
CA CYS A 48 7.87 10.18 -1.96
C CYS A 48 7.93 9.82 -0.46
N ASP A 49 8.11 10.81 0.42
CA ASP A 49 8.18 10.58 1.87
C ASP A 49 6.85 10.04 2.41
N THR A 50 5.73 10.50 1.86
CA THR A 50 4.38 9.99 2.20
C THR A 50 4.24 8.52 1.81
N VAL A 51 4.69 8.14 0.60
CA VAL A 51 4.69 6.74 0.16
C VAL A 51 5.60 5.88 1.05
N LYS A 52 6.81 6.35 1.37
CA LYS A 52 7.71 5.63 2.27
C LYS A 52 7.08 5.42 3.65
N HIS A 53 6.43 6.46 4.18
CA HIS A 53 5.74 6.39 5.46
C HIS A 53 4.63 5.32 5.46
N LEU A 54 3.84 5.23 4.39
CA LEU A 54 2.85 4.16 4.21
C LEU A 54 3.46 2.77 4.34
N PHE A 55 4.61 2.52 3.70
CA PHE A 55 5.32 1.25 3.82
C PHE A 55 5.82 1.00 5.25
N ASP A 56 6.37 2.03 5.91
CA ASP A 56 6.89 1.92 7.27
C ASP A 56 5.79 1.58 8.28
N VAL A 57 4.64 2.26 8.23
CA VAL A 57 3.54 2.00 9.17
C VAL A 57 2.85 0.67 8.90
N THR A 58 2.87 0.20 7.64
CA THR A 58 2.21 -1.05 7.24
C THR A 58 3.05 -2.29 7.52
N PHE A 59 4.37 -2.21 7.29
CA PHE A 59 5.27 -3.37 7.30
C PHE A 59 6.40 -3.27 8.33
N GLY A 60 6.51 -2.14 9.03
CA GLY A 60 7.56 -1.86 10.01
C GLY A 60 8.57 -0.83 9.51
N GLU A 61 9.15 -0.12 10.47
CA GLU A 61 10.09 1.00 10.25
C GLU A 61 11.26 0.62 9.31
N GLY A 62 11.58 1.54 8.39
CA GLY A 62 12.64 1.39 7.39
C GLY A 62 12.26 0.50 6.21
N THR A 63 11.00 0.09 6.07
CA THR A 63 10.52 -0.62 4.89
C THR A 63 10.37 0.32 3.69
N GLY A 64 9.93 1.56 3.92
CA GLY A 64 9.80 2.59 2.89
C GLY A 64 11.12 2.85 2.17
N GLU A 65 12.21 3.02 2.89
CA GLU A 65 13.54 3.19 2.28
C GLU A 65 14.03 1.95 1.54
N LYS A 66 13.71 0.74 2.04
CA LYS A 66 14.09 -0.51 1.35
C LYS A 66 13.36 -0.66 0.01
N VAL A 67 12.08 -0.26 -0.03
CA VAL A 67 11.22 -0.41 -1.21
C VAL A 67 11.44 0.72 -2.21
N CYS A 68 11.50 1.97 -1.73
CA CYS A 68 11.55 3.17 -2.57
C CYS A 68 12.96 3.76 -2.71
N GLY A 69 13.97 3.18 -2.04
CA GLY A 69 15.32 3.74 -1.95
C GLY A 69 15.43 4.88 -0.93
N THR A 70 16.68 5.25 -0.63
CA THR A 70 16.99 6.34 0.31
C THR A 70 16.78 7.73 -0.31
N GLY A 71 16.82 7.84 -1.64
CA GLY A 71 16.54 9.08 -2.38
C GLY A 71 15.04 9.33 -2.63
N HIS A 72 14.73 10.35 -3.41
CA HIS A 72 13.36 10.73 -3.77
C HIS A 72 13.08 10.49 -5.26
N ASP A 73 13.48 9.33 -5.79
CA ASP A 73 13.09 8.93 -7.14
C ASP A 73 11.57 8.72 -7.16
N HIS A 74 10.89 9.68 -7.78
CA HIS A 74 9.44 9.77 -7.72
C HIS A 74 8.75 8.62 -8.46
N LEU A 75 9.30 8.23 -9.61
CA LEU A 75 8.75 7.12 -10.37
C LEU A 75 8.86 5.84 -9.56
N LEU A 76 10.00 5.60 -8.91
CA LEU A 76 10.21 4.43 -8.06
C LEU A 76 9.23 4.39 -6.87
N CYS A 77 8.93 5.54 -6.26
CA CYS A 77 7.95 5.64 -5.18
C CYS A 77 6.52 5.36 -5.70
N LEU A 78 6.13 5.94 -6.83
CA LEU A 78 4.80 5.74 -7.40
C LEU A 78 4.59 4.30 -7.90
N GLU A 79 5.58 3.68 -8.53
CA GLU A 79 5.53 2.27 -8.94
C GLU A 79 5.37 1.34 -7.73
N ALA A 80 6.07 1.63 -6.63
CA ALA A 80 5.90 0.89 -5.39
C ALA A 80 4.49 1.04 -4.81
N TYR A 81 3.99 2.28 -4.77
CA TYR A 81 2.64 2.57 -4.29
C TYR A 81 1.56 1.89 -5.15
N GLU A 82 1.68 2.00 -6.47
CA GLU A 82 0.79 1.32 -7.43
C GLU A 82 0.80 -0.20 -7.22
N ALA A 83 1.98 -0.81 -7.08
CA ALA A 83 2.10 -2.25 -6.84
C ALA A 83 1.36 -2.68 -5.56
N LEU A 84 1.46 -1.89 -4.49
CA LEU A 84 0.78 -2.16 -3.23
C LEU A 84 -0.75 -2.08 -3.37
N LEU A 85 -1.27 -1.04 -4.04
CA LEU A 85 -2.70 -0.90 -4.32
C LEU A 85 -3.23 -2.04 -5.21
N ASN A 86 -2.50 -2.38 -6.27
CA ASN A 86 -2.88 -3.45 -7.19
C ASN A 86 -2.94 -4.81 -6.47
N GLU A 87 -2.04 -5.06 -5.53
CA GLU A 87 -2.09 -6.29 -4.73
C GLU A 87 -3.31 -6.32 -3.81
N GLN A 88 -3.68 -5.18 -3.18
CA GLN A 88 -4.92 -5.09 -2.40
C GLN A 88 -6.15 -5.41 -3.26
N ILE A 89 -6.24 -4.80 -4.45
CA ILE A 89 -7.32 -5.01 -5.41
C ILE A 89 -7.40 -6.49 -5.81
N ARG A 90 -6.27 -7.09 -6.21
CA ARG A 90 -6.17 -8.50 -6.59
C ARG A 90 -6.67 -9.43 -5.49
N GLN A 91 -6.28 -9.19 -4.24
CA GLN A 91 -6.74 -10.00 -3.10
C GLN A 91 -8.25 -9.82 -2.87
N CYS A 92 -8.76 -8.58 -2.92
CA CYS A 92 -10.18 -8.29 -2.76
C CYS A 92 -11.05 -8.96 -3.82
N GLU A 93 -10.65 -8.86 -5.09
CA GLU A 93 -11.33 -9.52 -6.20
C GLU A 93 -11.31 -11.05 -6.05
N ARG A 94 -10.16 -11.61 -5.70
CA ARG A 94 -10.03 -13.05 -5.45
C ARG A 94 -10.94 -13.51 -4.32
N TYR A 95 -10.97 -12.76 -3.21
CA TYR A 95 -11.82 -13.06 -2.06
C TYR A 95 -13.31 -13.03 -2.42
N ARG A 96 -13.76 -11.98 -3.13
CA ARG A 96 -15.14 -11.87 -3.63
C ARG A 96 -15.51 -13.06 -4.53
N ALA A 97 -14.65 -13.38 -5.51
CA ALA A 97 -14.89 -14.49 -6.41
C ALA A 97 -14.91 -15.86 -5.71
N VAL A 98 -14.10 -16.06 -4.67
CA VAL A 98 -14.15 -17.29 -3.84
C VAL A 98 -15.47 -17.36 -3.07
N LYS A 99 -15.86 -16.28 -2.38
CA LYS A 99 -17.12 -16.23 -1.63
C LYS A 99 -18.34 -16.51 -2.52
N GLU A 100 -18.37 -15.91 -3.70
CA GLU A 100 -19.44 -16.11 -4.67
C GLU A 100 -19.55 -17.56 -5.12
N ARG A 101 -18.43 -18.19 -5.49
CA ARG A 101 -18.40 -19.63 -5.87
C ARG A 101 -18.84 -20.56 -4.74
N LEU A 102 -18.60 -20.17 -3.48
CA LEU A 102 -19.02 -20.92 -2.30
C LEU A 102 -20.48 -20.63 -1.89
N GLY A 103 -21.19 -19.76 -2.59
CA GLY A 103 -22.56 -19.36 -2.23
C GLY A 103 -22.64 -18.52 -0.95
N MET A 104 -21.51 -18.00 -0.45
CA MET A 104 -21.43 -17.17 0.74
C MET A 104 -21.77 -15.71 0.39
N LYS A 105 -23.03 -15.45 0.03
CA LYS A 105 -23.51 -14.07 -0.13
C LYS A 105 -23.51 -13.39 1.24
N GLY A 106 -22.84 -12.24 1.35
CA GLY A 106 -22.96 -11.41 2.55
C GLY A 106 -24.40 -10.98 2.70
N THR A 107 -24.99 -11.19 3.87
CA THR A 107 -26.18 -10.45 4.30
C THR A 107 -25.80 -8.98 4.31
N GLU A 108 -26.42 -8.23 3.41
CA GLU A 108 -26.40 -6.75 3.36
C GLU A 108 -26.87 -6.15 4.69
#